data_AF-C3ZCA4-F1
#
_entry.id   AF-C3ZCA4-F1
#
_cell.length_a   1.000
_cell.length_b   1.000
_cell.length_c   1.000
_cell.angle_alpha   90.00
_cell.angle_beta   90.00
_cell.angle_gamma   90.00
#
_symmetry.space_group_name_H-M   'P 1'
#
loop_
_entity.id
_entity.type
_entity.pdbx_description
1 polymer ?
#
loop_
_entity_poly.entity_id
_entity_poly.type
_entity_poly.pdbx_seq_one_letter_code
_entity_poly.pdbx_strand_id
1 'polypeptide(L)'
;MSRRRLVSKFGFSVEELSKFGFSVEELKPTKVGNPVQGSSIPLILPNDLKYNASTGVVEKIQDVQRKSLHAVPEALELLEGIEEPVSVLAICGPCRTGKSYILSRLLGTADAFELGHRMDPQTFGIWMGTKVLRGKDRATGLGGNRCFMNLAEGITVRQEQESELDDFREFFPDFLWLLRDVSLKMVDESGREMDPTEYLKTKVLRRNYTAMRESTSDTVGQAILTFFPSVECAKLERPSDDPQIMNDIAQHTDKLNPGFNKGVDELMKKLLEKARAKRGYDKASAVSGVALSIMAKEYVEAVNDPNSIPALDNTWKITIQLMQNKAIEEAVQEYNKLMQAGVAGARKTENGEVPLEEYEALGGHEDTEGERNIPRQPSLMELHNASFREATVTLLKKVGHFGINSENQGTDESNSVVDQMQNRLVQRAERTVDYMEKDGKPYQQKGLVVTGGELFKYIQQNKENSRVFCQETFQRLFDPIR
;
A
#
# COMPACT_ATOMS: atom_id res chain seq x y z
N MET A 1 41.69 -6.61 12.99
CA MET A 1 41.44 -5.56 14.02
C MET A 1 40.18 -4.79 13.64
N SER A 2 39.38 -4.48 14.65
CA SER A 2 37.99 -3.98 14.65
C SER A 2 37.55 -3.03 13.53
N ARG A 3 36.48 -3.40 12.80
CA ARG A 3 35.52 -2.49 12.14
C ARG A 3 34.64 -1.80 13.20
N ARG A 4 35.23 -0.98 14.07
CA ARG A 4 34.51 -0.15 15.04
C ARG A 4 35.00 1.29 14.93
N ARG A 5 34.04 2.21 14.77
CA ARG A 5 34.12 3.68 14.82
C ARG A 5 34.59 4.40 13.54
N LEU A 6 33.66 4.49 12.59
CA LEU A 6 33.48 5.69 11.76
C LEU A 6 32.02 6.13 11.93
N VAL A 7 31.68 6.63 13.12
CA VAL A 7 30.35 7.20 13.43
C VAL A 7 30.45 8.71 13.70
N SER A 8 31.62 9.32 13.62
CA SER A 8 31.77 10.75 13.94
C SER A 8 31.92 11.61 12.69
N LYS A 9 30.92 12.46 12.45
CA LYS A 9 30.86 13.63 11.54
C LYS A 9 30.30 13.40 10.12
N PHE A 10 29.18 12.71 10.00
CA PHE A 10 28.20 13.06 8.96
C PHE A 10 27.27 14.13 9.55
N GLY A 11 26.99 15.22 8.83
CA GLY A 11 25.96 16.20 9.24
C GLY A 11 24.58 15.52 9.37
N PHE A 12 23.52 16.25 9.74
CA PHE A 12 22.18 15.70 10.08
C PHE A 12 22.23 14.28 10.65
N SER A 13 22.78 14.18 11.86
CA SER A 13 23.13 12.93 12.53
C SER A 13 21.89 12.11 12.92
N VAL A 14 22.09 10.81 13.17
CA VAL A 14 21.07 9.95 13.80
C VAL A 14 20.59 10.55 15.14
N GLU A 15 21.48 11.26 15.85
CA GLU A 15 21.13 12.00 17.06
C GLU A 15 20.17 13.17 16.78
N GLU A 16 20.33 13.88 15.66
CA GLU A 16 19.39 14.93 15.26
C GLU A 16 18.04 14.36 14.83
N LEU A 17 18.02 13.25 14.07
CA LEU A 17 16.77 12.53 13.76
C LEU A 17 16.01 12.15 15.04
N SER A 18 16.72 11.70 16.07
CA SER A 18 16.11 11.37 17.37
C SER A 18 15.48 12.59 18.06
N LYS A 19 16.04 13.80 17.91
CA LYS A 19 15.43 15.05 18.41
C LYS A 19 14.12 15.38 17.71
N PHE A 20 14.00 15.01 16.43
CA PHE A 20 12.74 15.10 15.68
C PHE A 20 11.77 13.94 16.00
N GLY A 21 12.18 12.98 16.83
CA GLY A 21 11.36 11.83 17.22
C GLY A 21 11.36 10.72 16.17
N PHE A 22 12.37 10.68 15.29
CA PHE A 22 12.55 9.65 14.28
C PHE A 22 13.70 8.71 14.64
N SER A 23 13.54 7.46 14.22
CA SER A 23 14.55 6.40 14.28
C SER A 23 14.70 5.79 12.89
N VAL A 24 15.91 5.33 12.55
CA VAL A 24 16.16 4.67 11.26
C VAL A 24 15.95 3.17 11.44
N GLU A 25 15.12 2.57 10.60
CA GLU A 25 14.85 1.12 10.61
C GLU A 25 15.08 0.51 9.23
N GLU A 26 15.58 -0.72 9.21
CA GLU A 26 15.65 -1.53 8.00
C GLU A 26 14.30 -2.23 7.76
N LEU A 27 13.83 -2.16 6.53
CA LEU A 27 12.63 -2.86 6.10
C LEU A 27 12.86 -4.37 6.10
N LYS A 28 11.85 -5.11 6.54
CA LYS A 28 11.88 -6.56 6.59
C LYS A 28 10.79 -7.13 5.68
N PRO A 29 11.10 -8.14 4.85
CA PRO A 29 10.10 -8.79 4.01
C PRO A 29 9.07 -9.53 4.88
N THR A 30 7.82 -9.57 4.42
CA THR A 30 6.70 -10.25 5.10
C THR A 30 6.78 -11.78 5.01
N LYS A 31 7.39 -12.31 3.95
CA LYS A 31 7.61 -13.74 3.75
C LYS A 31 9.06 -14.10 4.08
N VAL A 32 9.34 -15.39 4.26
CA VAL A 32 10.72 -15.95 4.32
C VAL A 32 11.35 -15.86 2.92
N GLY A 33 11.49 -14.64 2.41
CA GLY A 33 12.09 -14.31 1.13
C GLY A 33 13.60 -14.17 1.27
N ASN A 34 14.30 -14.11 0.14
CA ASN A 34 15.74 -13.88 0.13
C ASN A 34 16.07 -12.52 0.76
N PRO A 35 17.13 -12.42 1.59
CA PRO A 35 17.55 -11.15 2.14
C PRO A 35 17.92 -10.20 1.00
N VAL A 36 17.29 -9.03 0.96
CA VAL A 36 17.59 -7.99 -0.02
C VAL A 36 18.98 -7.43 0.28
N GLN A 37 19.90 -7.55 -0.68
CA GLN A 37 21.25 -7.04 -0.55
C GLN A 37 21.31 -5.60 -1.05
N GLY A 38 21.64 -4.66 -0.17
CA GLY A 38 21.85 -3.25 -0.50
C GLY A 38 21.00 -2.28 0.33
N SER A 39 21.34 -1.00 0.21
CA SER A 39 20.69 0.11 0.89
C SER A 39 19.48 0.69 0.13
N SER A 40 19.33 0.33 -1.13
CA SER A 40 18.23 0.71 -2.01
C SER A 40 17.86 -0.44 -2.94
N ILE A 41 16.60 -0.48 -3.36
CA ILE A 41 16.04 -1.48 -4.26
C ILE A 41 15.19 -0.77 -5.32
N PRO A 42 15.23 -1.20 -6.60
CA PRO A 42 14.28 -0.69 -7.58
C PRO A 42 12.86 -1.13 -7.23
N LEU A 43 11.93 -0.19 -7.17
CA LEU A 43 10.49 -0.45 -6.99
C LEU A 43 9.81 -0.75 -8.33
N ILE A 44 10.15 0.00 -9.38
CA ILE A 44 9.58 -0.14 -10.73
C ILE A 44 10.73 -0.10 -11.73
N LEU A 45 10.76 -1.05 -12.67
CA LEU A 45 11.75 -1.15 -13.73
C LEU A 45 11.10 -1.26 -15.11
N PRO A 46 11.77 -0.77 -16.17
CA PRO A 46 11.49 -1.16 -17.54
C PRO A 46 11.57 -2.68 -17.76
N ASN A 47 10.76 -3.21 -18.67
CA ASN A 47 10.70 -4.65 -18.98
C ASN A 47 11.99 -5.24 -19.59
N ASP A 48 12.91 -4.41 -20.05
CA ASP A 48 14.24 -4.84 -20.54
C ASP A 48 15.29 -4.96 -19.42
N LEU A 49 14.90 -4.75 -18.15
CA LEU A 49 15.76 -4.85 -16.98
C LEU A 49 15.20 -5.87 -15.99
N LYS A 50 16.08 -6.55 -15.24
CA LYS A 50 15.70 -7.48 -14.17
C LYS A 50 16.53 -7.21 -12.93
N TYR A 51 15.89 -7.13 -11.78
CA TYR A 51 16.59 -7.05 -10.49
C TYR A 51 16.93 -8.45 -9.97
N ASN A 52 18.14 -8.60 -9.44
CA ASN A 52 18.60 -9.83 -8.80
C ASN A 52 18.82 -9.56 -7.29
N ALA A 53 17.84 -9.95 -6.47
CA ALA A 53 17.86 -9.68 -5.03
C ALA A 53 19.06 -10.29 -4.28
N SER A 54 19.61 -11.40 -4.77
CA SER A 54 20.78 -12.06 -4.17
C SER A 54 22.10 -11.34 -4.43
N THR A 55 22.15 -10.45 -5.42
CA THR A 55 23.37 -9.70 -5.79
C THR A 55 23.21 -8.20 -5.63
N GLY A 56 21.97 -7.70 -5.57
CA GLY A 56 21.65 -6.28 -5.58
C GLY A 56 21.79 -5.62 -6.95
N VAL A 57 22.06 -6.39 -8.02
CA VAL A 57 22.36 -5.86 -9.35
C VAL A 57 21.12 -5.84 -10.23
N VAL A 58 21.01 -4.79 -11.06
CA VAL A 58 20.04 -4.71 -12.16
C VAL A 58 20.73 -5.15 -13.45
N GLU A 59 20.23 -6.22 -14.06
CA GLU A 59 20.76 -6.83 -15.27
C GLU A 59 19.89 -6.47 -16.47
N LYS A 60 20.53 -6.20 -17.62
CA LYS A 60 19.81 -6.00 -18.87
C LYS A 60 19.46 -7.35 -19.50
N ILE A 61 18.20 -7.55 -19.83
CA ILE A 61 17.75 -8.72 -20.56
C ILE A 61 18.08 -8.52 -22.05
N GLN A 62 18.85 -9.44 -22.62
CA GLN A 62 19.19 -9.39 -24.05
C GLN A 62 17.94 -9.63 -24.90
N ASP A 63 17.90 -8.99 -26.08
CA ASP A 63 16.85 -9.16 -27.09
C ASP A 63 15.42 -8.77 -26.66
N VAL A 64 15.27 -8.05 -25.56
CA VAL A 64 13.97 -7.48 -25.13
C VAL A 64 13.88 -6.01 -25.52
N GLN A 65 12.83 -5.66 -26.27
CA GLN A 65 12.51 -4.26 -26.57
C GLN A 65 11.79 -3.62 -25.38
N ARG A 66 12.24 -2.42 -24.97
CA ARG A 66 11.57 -1.61 -23.96
C ARG A 66 10.20 -1.14 -24.45
N LYS A 67 9.13 -1.61 -23.80
CA LYS A 67 7.73 -1.30 -24.14
C LYS A 67 6.82 -1.14 -22.93
N SER A 68 7.22 -1.67 -21.78
CA SER A 68 6.39 -1.68 -20.57
C SER A 68 7.25 -1.52 -19.32
N LEU A 69 6.58 -1.26 -18.21
CA LEU A 69 7.13 -1.23 -16.86
C LEU A 69 6.71 -2.50 -16.10
N HIS A 70 7.44 -2.88 -15.07
CA HIS A 70 7.02 -3.89 -14.10
C HIS A 70 7.42 -3.45 -12.70
N ALA A 71 6.58 -3.77 -11.72
CA ALA A 71 6.94 -3.63 -10.32
C ALA A 71 7.86 -4.78 -9.89
N VAL A 72 8.86 -4.48 -9.07
CA VAL A 72 9.83 -5.47 -8.58
C VAL A 72 9.23 -6.19 -7.37
N PRO A 73 9.00 -7.52 -7.43
CA PRO A 73 8.29 -8.25 -6.38
C PRO A 73 8.94 -8.09 -5.00
N GLU A 74 10.26 -8.12 -4.91
CA GLU A 74 11.00 -8.00 -3.66
C GLU A 74 10.83 -6.61 -3.02
N ALA A 75 10.69 -5.56 -3.82
CA ALA A 75 10.40 -4.22 -3.32
C ALA A 75 8.96 -4.12 -2.80
N LEU A 76 8.01 -4.75 -3.50
CA LEU A 76 6.62 -4.82 -3.04
C LEU A 76 6.50 -5.57 -1.71
N GLU A 77 7.24 -6.68 -1.53
CA GLU A 77 7.25 -7.44 -0.27
C GLU A 77 7.83 -6.63 0.91
N LEU A 78 8.82 -5.76 0.66
CA LEU A 78 9.33 -4.84 1.68
C LEU A 78 8.29 -3.78 2.06
N LEU A 79 7.53 -3.27 1.08
CA LEU A 79 6.43 -2.33 1.33
C LEU A 79 5.29 -2.98 2.14
N GLU A 80 4.94 -4.22 1.80
CA GLU A 80 3.93 -5.00 2.53
C GLU A 80 4.31 -5.23 4.00
N GLY A 81 5.61 -5.17 4.34
CA GLY A 81 6.11 -5.28 5.71
C GLY A 81 5.78 -4.08 6.61
N ILE A 82 5.27 -2.99 6.04
CA ILE A 82 4.93 -1.76 6.77
C ILE A 82 3.41 -1.71 6.93
N GLU A 83 2.90 -2.17 8.07
CA GLU A 83 1.48 -2.09 8.41
C GLU A 83 1.04 -0.65 8.77
N GLU A 84 1.99 0.21 9.16
CA GLU A 84 1.72 1.59 9.60
C GLU A 84 1.51 2.57 8.45
N PRO A 85 0.85 3.73 8.72
CA PRO A 85 0.80 4.85 7.79
C PRO A 85 2.16 5.31 7.29
N VAL A 86 2.26 5.55 5.98
CA VAL A 86 3.50 5.92 5.31
C VAL A 86 3.48 7.37 4.85
N SER A 87 4.58 8.07 5.04
CA SER A 87 4.88 9.37 4.43
C SER A 87 5.85 9.13 3.28
N VAL A 88 5.58 9.68 2.10
CA VAL A 88 6.40 9.42 0.91
C VAL A 88 7.03 10.73 0.42
N LEU A 89 8.35 10.76 0.31
CA LEU A 89 9.13 11.80 -0.32
C LEU A 89 9.67 11.29 -1.65
N ALA A 90 9.17 11.84 -2.75
CA ALA A 90 9.71 11.58 -4.07
C ALA A 90 10.65 12.74 -4.50
N ILE A 91 11.86 12.42 -4.96
CA ILE A 91 12.79 13.38 -5.56
C ILE A 91 12.93 13.07 -7.04
N CYS A 92 12.44 13.97 -7.88
CA CYS A 92 12.58 13.87 -9.32
C CYS A 92 13.56 14.89 -9.90
N GLY A 93 14.20 14.54 -11.02
CA GLY A 93 15.07 15.47 -11.75
C GLY A 93 16.13 14.77 -12.61
N PRO A 94 16.88 15.55 -13.42
CA PRO A 94 17.89 15.02 -14.34
C PRO A 94 18.90 14.08 -13.66
N CYS A 95 19.50 13.17 -14.41
CA CYS A 95 20.56 12.31 -13.87
C CYS A 95 21.70 13.18 -13.32
N ARG A 96 22.38 12.68 -12.27
CA ARG A 96 23.57 13.34 -11.67
C ARG A 96 23.33 14.71 -11.01
N THR A 97 22.09 15.06 -10.68
CA THR A 97 21.78 16.26 -9.89
C THR A 97 21.95 16.09 -8.37
N GLY A 98 22.63 15.03 -7.92
CA GLY A 98 22.87 14.76 -6.50
C GLY A 98 21.60 14.38 -5.70
N LYS A 99 20.61 13.74 -6.33
CA LYS A 99 19.38 13.27 -5.66
C LYS A 99 19.71 12.25 -4.55
N SER A 100 20.50 11.23 -4.87
CA SER A 100 20.93 10.19 -3.92
C SER A 100 21.69 10.76 -2.73
N TYR A 101 22.42 11.87 -2.91
CA TYR A 101 23.09 12.57 -1.82
C TYR A 101 22.06 13.12 -0.82
N ILE A 102 21.06 13.86 -1.30
CA ILE A 102 20.00 14.43 -0.46
C ILE A 102 19.25 13.32 0.29
N LEU A 103 18.89 12.23 -0.39
CA LEU A 103 18.18 11.10 0.23
C LEU A 103 19.01 10.39 1.29
N SER A 104 20.32 10.21 1.04
CA SER A 104 21.22 9.58 2.01
C SER A 104 21.40 10.47 3.25
N ARG A 105 21.58 11.78 3.04
CA ARG A 105 21.64 12.78 4.13
C ARG A 105 20.38 12.76 5.00
N LEU A 106 19.20 12.57 4.40
CA LEU A 106 17.93 12.48 5.15
C LEU A 106 17.86 11.24 6.05
N LEU A 107 18.44 10.12 5.61
CA LEU A 107 18.50 8.88 6.38
C LEU A 107 19.67 8.85 7.39
N GLY A 108 20.39 9.97 7.54
CA GLY A 108 21.54 10.07 8.45
C GLY A 108 22.70 9.15 8.07
N THR A 109 22.78 8.70 6.81
CA THR A 109 23.77 7.74 6.33
C THR A 109 24.45 8.22 5.04
N ALA A 110 25.64 7.70 4.77
CA ALA A 110 26.41 8.04 3.57
C ALA A 110 25.99 7.22 2.35
N ASP A 111 25.41 6.05 2.61
CA ASP A 111 25.31 4.92 1.70
C ASP A 111 23.86 4.48 1.46
N ALA A 112 22.86 5.24 1.92
CA ALA A 112 21.45 4.88 1.79
C ALA A 112 21.00 4.68 0.33
N PHE A 113 21.63 5.39 -0.59
CA PHE A 113 21.50 5.20 -2.03
C PHE A 113 22.90 5.25 -2.64
N GLU A 114 23.24 4.27 -3.50
CA GLU A 114 24.54 4.28 -4.17
C GLU A 114 24.74 5.58 -4.97
N LEU A 115 25.87 6.25 -4.73
CA LEU A 115 26.27 7.45 -5.45
C LEU A 115 27.06 7.03 -6.68
N GLY A 116 26.46 7.20 -7.86
CA GLY A 116 27.13 6.83 -9.10
C GLY A 116 28.31 7.72 -9.46
N HIS A 117 29.51 7.14 -9.48
CA HIS A 117 30.76 7.82 -9.86
C HIS A 117 31.07 7.71 -11.37
N ARG A 118 30.25 7.00 -12.17
CA ARG A 118 30.47 6.74 -13.62
C ARG A 118 29.34 7.28 -14.50
N MET A 119 29.64 7.65 -15.75
CA MET A 119 28.69 8.31 -16.69
C MET A 119 27.49 7.45 -17.10
N ASP A 120 27.48 6.16 -16.74
CA ASP A 120 26.32 5.30 -16.94
C ASP A 120 25.18 5.66 -15.99
N PRO A 121 23.94 5.79 -16.49
CA PRO A 121 22.76 5.98 -15.65
C PRO A 121 22.54 4.73 -14.77
N GLN A 122 22.89 4.85 -13.49
CA GLN A 122 22.73 3.76 -12.51
C GLN A 122 21.27 3.52 -12.09
N THR A 123 20.41 4.53 -12.20
CA THR A 123 19.00 4.44 -11.79
C THR A 123 18.09 4.54 -13.00
N PHE A 124 17.80 3.39 -13.62
CA PHE A 124 16.61 3.27 -14.47
C PHE A 124 15.42 2.92 -13.59
N GLY A 125 14.25 3.47 -13.91
CA GLY A 125 13.02 3.23 -13.15
C GLY A 125 12.93 4.03 -11.85
N ILE A 126 12.06 3.59 -10.95
CA ILE A 126 11.81 4.21 -9.64
C ILE A 126 12.50 3.38 -8.58
N TRP A 127 13.29 4.01 -7.73
CA TRP A 127 14.04 3.37 -6.66
C TRP A 127 13.51 3.78 -5.29
N MET A 128 13.57 2.86 -4.34
CA MET A 128 13.23 3.10 -2.94
C MET A 128 14.39 2.69 -2.01
N GLY A 129 14.49 3.36 -0.86
CA GLY A 129 15.45 2.98 0.18
C GLY A 129 14.99 1.72 0.92
N THR A 130 15.92 0.84 1.31
CA THR A 130 15.63 -0.30 2.19
C THR A 130 15.62 0.08 3.67
N LYS A 131 15.95 1.35 3.97
CA LYS A 131 15.85 1.99 5.28
C LYS A 131 14.80 3.09 5.27
N VAL A 132 14.07 3.20 6.36
CA VAL A 132 12.97 4.16 6.56
C VAL A 132 13.13 4.92 7.87
N LEU A 133 12.52 6.11 7.95
CA LEU A 133 12.42 6.83 9.22
C LEU A 133 11.11 6.46 9.92
N ARG A 134 11.20 5.82 11.08
CA ARG A 134 10.04 5.55 11.94
C ARG A 134 9.93 6.60 13.04
N GLY A 135 8.78 7.27 13.13
CA GLY A 135 8.51 8.29 14.15
C GLY A 135 7.05 8.31 14.60
N LYS A 136 6.75 9.01 15.69
CA LYS A 136 5.37 9.17 16.21
C LYS A 136 4.67 10.37 15.57
N ASP A 137 3.36 10.26 15.33
CA ASP A 137 2.57 11.37 14.79
C ASP A 137 2.59 12.61 15.72
N ARG A 138 2.91 13.80 15.17
CA ARG A 138 2.84 15.10 15.88
C ARG A 138 1.61 15.93 15.48
N ALA A 139 0.93 15.57 14.40
CA ALA A 139 -0.04 16.43 13.71
C ALA A 139 -1.49 15.93 13.74
N THR A 140 -1.75 14.71 14.19
CA THR A 140 -3.11 14.24 14.49
C THR A 140 -3.13 13.67 15.89
N GLY A 141 -4.10 14.05 16.73
CA GLY A 141 -4.26 13.53 18.10
C GLY A 141 -4.59 12.02 18.16
N LEU A 142 -4.37 11.27 17.08
CA LEU A 142 -4.44 9.83 17.00
C LEU A 142 -3.01 9.29 17.17
N GLY A 143 -2.72 8.72 18.33
CA GLY A 143 -1.39 8.23 18.72
C GLY A 143 -0.91 7.02 17.90
N GLY A 144 -0.58 7.24 16.62
CA GLY A 144 -0.05 6.23 15.71
C GLY A 144 1.44 6.43 15.39
N ASN A 145 2.16 5.31 15.23
CA ASN A 145 3.51 5.27 14.66
C ASN A 145 3.44 5.47 13.13
N ARG A 146 4.45 6.11 12.51
CA ARG A 146 4.52 6.41 11.06
C ARG A 146 5.88 6.06 10.47
N CYS A 147 5.91 5.75 9.19
CA CYS A 147 7.10 5.37 8.43
C CYS A 147 7.35 6.35 7.26
N PHE A 148 8.58 6.85 7.08
CA PHE A 148 8.95 7.76 5.99
C PHE A 148 9.73 7.02 4.90
N MET A 149 9.25 7.09 3.66
CA MET A 149 9.83 6.45 2.48
C MET A 149 10.32 7.46 1.46
N ASN A 150 11.46 7.16 0.85
CA ASN A 150 12.12 7.99 -0.14
C ASN A 150 12.08 7.32 -1.52
N LEU A 151 11.56 8.00 -2.54
CA LEU A 151 11.52 7.57 -3.94
C LEU A 151 12.33 8.51 -4.84
N ALA A 152 12.94 7.99 -5.91
CA ALA A 152 13.55 8.81 -6.96
C ALA A 152 12.94 8.50 -8.33
N GLU A 153 12.56 9.52 -9.12
CA GLU A 153 11.83 9.34 -10.38
C GLU A 153 12.23 10.37 -11.46
N GLY A 154 11.88 10.13 -12.72
CA GLY A 154 11.81 11.16 -13.75
C GLY A 154 10.78 10.80 -14.82
N ILE A 155 9.86 11.72 -15.13
CA ILE A 155 9.01 11.76 -16.35
C ILE A 155 8.33 13.14 -16.50
N THR A 156 7.92 13.45 -17.75
CA THR A 156 7.34 14.69 -18.29
C THR A 156 5.80 14.65 -18.36
N VAL A 157 5.14 15.79 -18.18
CA VAL A 157 3.66 15.95 -18.15
C VAL A 157 3.11 16.37 -19.52
N ARG A 158 1.93 15.87 -19.91
CA ARG A 158 1.04 16.47 -20.92
C ARG A 158 -0.38 16.63 -20.36
N GLN A 159 -1.04 17.68 -20.83
CA GLN A 159 -2.34 18.19 -20.39
C GLN A 159 -3.50 17.27 -20.78
N GLU A 160 -4.56 17.24 -19.97
CA GLU A 160 -5.91 17.68 -20.39
C GLU A 160 -6.96 17.79 -19.27
N GLN A 161 -7.90 18.72 -19.53
CA GLN A 161 -9.26 19.02 -19.06
C GLN A 161 -9.57 19.49 -17.62
N GLU A 162 -10.19 20.69 -17.58
CA GLU A 162 -10.70 21.45 -16.44
C GLU A 162 -12.20 21.17 -16.23
N SER A 163 -12.57 20.38 -15.22
CA SER A 163 -13.88 20.57 -14.55
C SER A 163 -14.07 19.83 -13.23
N GLU A 164 -13.15 18.94 -12.80
CA GLU A 164 -13.21 18.26 -11.50
C GLU A 164 -11.97 18.56 -10.61
N LEU A 165 -11.25 19.65 -10.87
CA LEU A 165 -9.88 19.89 -10.37
C LEU A 165 -9.76 20.15 -8.86
N ASP A 166 -10.80 20.67 -8.20
CA ASP A 166 -10.74 21.04 -6.78
C ASP A 166 -10.70 19.81 -5.87
N ASP A 167 -11.35 18.70 -6.25
CA ASP A 167 -11.34 17.46 -5.48
C ASP A 167 -9.99 16.72 -5.57
N PHE A 168 -9.25 16.90 -6.68
CA PHE A 168 -7.94 16.24 -6.87
C PHE A 168 -6.78 16.95 -6.16
N ARG A 169 -6.86 18.27 -5.99
CA ARG A 169 -5.81 19.08 -5.38
C ARG A 169 -5.40 18.58 -3.99
N GLU A 170 -6.33 17.97 -3.25
CA GLU A 170 -6.07 17.47 -1.90
C GLU A 170 -5.23 16.18 -1.85
N PHE A 171 -5.23 15.38 -2.93
CA PHE A 171 -4.49 14.12 -3.02
C PHE A 171 -3.06 14.29 -3.55
N PHE A 172 -2.79 15.43 -4.20
CA PHE A 172 -1.45 15.78 -4.68
C PHE A 172 -0.48 16.01 -3.51
N PRO A 173 0.80 15.66 -3.68
CA PRO A 173 1.82 15.92 -2.67
C PRO A 173 2.09 17.43 -2.53
N ASP A 174 2.77 17.85 -1.46
CA ASP A 174 3.38 19.17 -1.47
C ASP A 174 4.50 19.21 -2.51
N PHE A 175 4.58 20.30 -3.26
CA PHE A 175 5.62 20.52 -4.26
C PHE A 175 6.73 21.40 -3.69
N LEU A 176 7.97 20.91 -3.71
CA LEU A 176 9.16 21.66 -3.33
C LEU A 176 10.15 21.70 -4.50
N TRP A 177 10.38 22.89 -5.05
CA TRP A 177 11.42 23.10 -6.05
C TRP A 177 12.76 23.36 -5.36
N LEU A 178 13.72 22.44 -5.53
CA LEU A 178 15.08 22.63 -5.03
C LEU A 178 16.00 23.18 -6.12
N LEU A 179 16.39 24.44 -6.00
CA LEU A 179 17.38 25.07 -6.86
C LEU A 179 18.78 24.73 -6.37
N ARG A 180 19.59 24.12 -7.24
CA ARG A 180 20.97 23.70 -6.94
C ARG A 180 21.97 24.68 -7.52
N ASP A 181 23.14 24.73 -6.91
CA ASP A 181 24.31 25.51 -7.34
C ASP A 181 23.97 27.00 -7.55
N VAL A 182 23.15 27.54 -6.65
CA VAL A 182 22.67 28.92 -6.74
C VAL A 182 23.76 29.89 -6.26
N SER A 183 24.25 30.71 -7.18
CA SER A 183 25.17 31.81 -6.89
C SER A 183 24.54 33.20 -7.06
N LEU A 184 23.34 33.26 -7.64
CA LEU A 184 22.63 34.51 -7.94
C LEU A 184 21.70 34.92 -6.78
N LYS A 185 21.65 36.23 -6.50
CA LYS A 185 20.67 36.79 -5.56
C LYS A 185 19.30 36.88 -6.21
N MET A 186 18.28 36.47 -5.48
CA MET A 186 16.88 36.63 -5.88
C MET A 186 16.41 37.99 -5.35
N VAL A 187 16.09 38.93 -6.23
CA VAL A 187 15.71 40.30 -5.86
C VAL A 187 14.42 40.73 -6.53
N ASP A 188 13.70 41.64 -5.87
CA ASP A 188 12.50 42.29 -6.40
C ASP A 188 12.84 43.41 -7.39
N GLU A 189 11.81 44.07 -7.93
CA GLU A 189 11.95 45.19 -8.87
C GLU A 189 12.69 46.40 -8.27
N SER A 190 12.74 46.50 -6.95
CA SER A 190 13.47 47.53 -6.20
C SER A 190 14.88 47.10 -5.79
N GLY A 191 15.31 45.88 -6.14
CA GLY A 191 16.61 45.33 -5.80
C GLY A 191 16.72 44.74 -4.38
N ARG A 192 15.60 44.59 -3.65
CA ARG A 192 15.58 43.97 -2.32
C ARG A 192 15.54 42.45 -2.42
N GLU A 193 16.22 41.76 -1.51
CA GLU A 193 16.25 40.29 -1.51
C GLU A 193 14.84 39.71 -1.29
N MET A 194 14.50 38.70 -2.11
CA MET A 194 13.22 37.99 -2.08
C MET A 194 13.39 36.60 -1.48
N ASP A 195 12.33 36.12 -0.82
CA ASP A 195 12.23 34.71 -0.45
C ASP A 195 12.20 33.82 -1.72
N PRO A 196 12.92 32.69 -1.76
CA PRO A 196 12.95 31.81 -2.94
C PRO A 196 11.58 31.30 -3.37
N THR A 197 10.65 31.06 -2.43
CA THR A 197 9.29 30.59 -2.74
C THR A 197 8.49 31.70 -3.39
N GLU A 198 8.60 32.92 -2.88
CA GLU A 198 7.94 34.09 -3.47
C GLU A 198 8.47 34.36 -4.87
N TYR A 199 9.79 34.31 -5.07
CA TYR A 199 10.42 34.45 -6.38
C TYR A 199 9.92 33.40 -7.37
N LEU A 200 9.89 32.12 -6.97
CA LEU A 200 9.37 31.04 -7.81
C LEU A 200 7.91 31.30 -8.21
N LYS A 201 7.04 31.60 -7.26
CA LYS A 201 5.61 31.80 -7.53
C LYS A 201 5.35 33.01 -8.42
N THR A 202 6.01 34.12 -8.17
CA THR A 202 5.68 35.42 -8.79
C THR A 202 6.47 35.71 -10.06
N LYS A 203 7.72 35.26 -10.17
CA LYS A 203 8.61 35.57 -11.31
C LYS A 203 8.81 34.40 -12.27
N VAL A 204 8.70 33.16 -11.78
CA VAL A 204 8.92 31.96 -12.60
C VAL A 204 7.61 31.34 -13.05
N LEU A 205 6.67 31.10 -12.13
CA LEU A 205 5.42 30.38 -12.40
C LEU A 205 4.28 31.30 -12.86
N ARG A 206 4.21 32.55 -12.35
CA ARG A 206 3.23 33.57 -12.77
C ARG A 206 3.88 34.66 -13.62
N ARG A 207 4.39 34.31 -14.79
CA ARG A 207 4.93 35.31 -15.72
C ARG A 207 3.80 36.17 -16.29
N ASN A 208 3.58 37.35 -15.71
CA ASN A 208 2.76 38.39 -16.32
C ASN A 208 3.59 39.08 -17.42
N TYR A 209 3.56 38.54 -18.62
CA TYR A 209 3.82 39.34 -19.80
C TYR A 209 2.50 39.61 -20.51
N THR A 210 2.30 40.87 -20.90
CA THR A 210 1.31 41.36 -21.87
C THR A 210 1.53 40.76 -23.28
N ALA A 211 2.00 39.51 -23.36
CA ALA A 211 2.24 38.79 -24.59
C ALA A 211 0.90 38.31 -25.15
N MET A 212 0.65 38.60 -26.43
CA MET A 212 -0.61 38.25 -27.12
C MET A 212 -0.84 36.73 -27.30
N ARG A 213 0.07 35.87 -26.80
CA ARG A 213 -0.04 34.41 -26.86
C ARG A 213 0.52 33.79 -25.58
N GLU A 214 -0.29 32.93 -24.98
CA GLU A 214 0.07 32.08 -23.85
C GLU A 214 1.15 31.08 -24.28
N SER A 215 2.26 30.99 -23.53
CA SER A 215 3.32 30.03 -23.83
C SER A 215 3.10 28.70 -23.10
N THR A 216 3.66 27.61 -23.62
CA THR A 216 3.65 26.30 -22.93
C THR A 216 4.25 26.36 -21.53
N SER A 217 5.18 27.28 -21.28
CA SER A 217 5.77 27.51 -19.96
C SER A 217 4.77 28.15 -18.99
N ASP A 218 3.91 29.04 -19.47
CA ASP A 218 2.92 29.72 -18.63
C ASP A 218 1.83 28.72 -18.22
N THR A 219 1.41 27.86 -19.15
CA THR A 219 0.45 26.79 -18.88
C THR A 219 0.99 25.78 -17.86
N VAL A 220 2.26 25.38 -17.97
CA VAL A 220 2.92 24.52 -16.96
C VAL A 220 3.01 25.22 -15.61
N GLY A 221 3.34 26.52 -15.60
CA GLY A 221 3.40 27.33 -14.38
C GLY A 221 2.06 27.38 -13.66
N GLN A 222 0.97 27.63 -14.39
CA GLN A 222 -0.38 27.60 -13.84
C GLN A 222 -0.78 26.20 -13.37
N ALA A 223 -0.49 25.16 -14.15
CA ALA A 223 -0.76 23.78 -13.75
C ALA A 223 -0.10 23.45 -12.40
N ILE A 224 1.18 23.80 -12.21
CA ILE A 224 1.87 23.57 -10.93
C ILE A 224 1.16 24.31 -9.78
N LEU A 225 0.74 25.55 -9.99
CA LEU A 225 0.05 26.32 -8.96
C LEU A 225 -1.36 25.81 -8.66
N THR A 226 -2.03 25.22 -9.65
CA THR A 226 -3.41 24.70 -9.56
C THR A 226 -3.47 23.29 -8.99
N PHE A 227 -2.60 22.37 -9.42
CA PHE A 227 -2.67 20.96 -8.99
C PHE A 227 -2.05 20.71 -7.62
N PHE A 228 -0.96 21.40 -7.26
CA PHE A 228 -0.28 21.13 -5.99
C PHE A 228 -0.86 21.99 -4.85
N PRO A 229 -1.26 21.37 -3.72
CA PRO A 229 -1.85 22.08 -2.59
C PRO A 229 -0.87 23.10 -1.99
N SER A 230 0.42 22.75 -1.97
CA SER A 230 1.51 23.62 -1.56
C SER A 230 2.59 23.65 -2.65
N VAL A 231 3.12 24.84 -2.92
CA VAL A 231 4.25 25.07 -3.82
C VAL A 231 5.29 25.86 -3.05
N GLU A 232 6.49 25.33 -2.94
CA GLU A 232 7.60 25.91 -2.20
C GLU A 232 8.90 25.84 -2.99
N CYS A 233 9.87 26.67 -2.59
CA CYS A 233 11.20 26.67 -3.17
C CYS A 233 12.25 26.67 -2.06
N ALA A 234 13.34 25.95 -2.30
CA ALA A 234 14.55 25.99 -1.49
C ALA A 234 15.77 26.16 -2.42
N LYS A 235 16.82 26.78 -1.91
CA LYS A 235 18.08 26.97 -2.65
C LYS A 235 19.23 26.28 -1.93
N LEU A 236 20.14 25.70 -2.69
CA LEU A 236 21.43 25.21 -2.19
C LEU A 236 22.55 25.90 -2.97
N GLU A 237 23.53 26.36 -2.22
CA GLU A 237 24.79 26.85 -2.79
C GLU A 237 25.56 25.73 -3.47
N ARG A 238 26.62 26.09 -4.20
CA ARG A 238 27.51 25.10 -4.78
C ARG A 238 28.26 24.35 -3.67
N PRO A 239 28.32 22.99 -3.70
CA PRO A 239 28.98 22.21 -2.65
C PRO A 239 30.50 22.39 -2.59
N SER A 240 31.17 22.41 -3.75
CA SER A 240 32.61 22.65 -3.88
C SER A 240 32.96 23.05 -5.32
N ASP A 241 34.06 23.78 -5.48
CA ASP A 241 34.69 24.05 -6.78
C ASP A 241 35.74 22.99 -7.15
N ASP A 242 36.12 22.11 -6.21
CA ASP A 242 37.11 21.06 -6.41
C ASP A 242 36.48 19.78 -7.03
N PRO A 243 36.90 19.39 -8.26
CA PRO A 243 36.41 18.18 -8.90
C PRO A 243 36.67 16.89 -8.11
N GLN A 244 37.76 16.80 -7.34
CA GLN A 244 38.07 15.61 -6.54
C GLN A 244 37.06 15.43 -5.40
N ILE A 245 36.66 16.53 -4.77
CA ILE A 245 35.62 16.54 -3.73
C ILE A 245 34.26 16.21 -4.36
N MET A 246 33.94 16.77 -5.53
CA MET A 246 32.66 16.55 -6.20
C MET A 246 32.49 15.12 -6.71
N ASN A 247 33.58 14.43 -7.06
CA ASN A 247 33.55 13.03 -7.47
C ASN A 247 33.14 12.08 -6.34
N ASP A 248 33.43 12.42 -5.08
CA ASP A 248 33.02 11.66 -3.90
C ASP A 248 32.58 12.61 -2.76
N ILE A 249 31.44 13.25 -3.00
CA ILE A 249 30.89 14.26 -2.09
C ILE A 249 30.56 13.71 -0.70
N ALA A 250 30.20 12.41 -0.61
CA ALA A 250 29.85 11.78 0.66
C ALA A 250 31.07 11.62 1.57
N GLN A 251 32.25 11.26 1.03
CA GLN A 251 33.46 11.09 1.82
C GLN A 251 34.16 12.40 2.20
N HIS A 252 33.74 13.53 1.62
CA HIS A 252 34.37 14.85 1.79
C HIS A 252 33.43 15.89 2.39
N THR A 253 32.42 15.47 3.16
CA THR A 253 31.40 16.36 3.75
C THR A 253 31.98 17.48 4.62
N ASP A 254 33.12 17.24 5.27
CA ASP A 254 33.88 18.18 6.10
C ASP A 254 34.60 19.27 5.29
N LYS A 255 34.79 19.05 3.99
CA LYS A 255 35.47 19.98 3.06
C LYS A 255 34.50 20.73 2.15
N LEU A 256 33.19 20.53 2.32
CA LEU A 256 32.18 21.23 1.53
C LEU A 256 31.98 22.66 2.01
N ASN A 257 31.46 23.50 1.12
CA ASN A 257 31.04 24.85 1.43
C ASN A 257 30.13 24.85 2.69
N PRO A 258 30.48 25.60 3.75
CA PRO A 258 29.65 25.70 4.95
C PRO A 258 28.23 26.19 4.68
N GLY A 259 28.05 27.11 3.72
CA GLY A 259 26.73 27.59 3.28
C GLY A 259 25.89 26.49 2.65
N PHE A 260 26.51 25.61 1.86
CA PHE A 260 25.86 24.41 1.33
C PHE A 260 25.45 23.45 2.44
N ASN A 261 26.35 23.11 3.37
CA ASN A 261 26.05 22.20 4.47
C ASN A 261 24.89 22.73 5.33
N LYS A 262 24.92 24.02 5.68
CA LYS A 262 23.83 24.68 6.40
C LYS A 262 22.51 24.61 5.63
N GLY A 263 22.54 24.90 4.33
CA GLY A 263 21.33 24.82 3.49
C GLY A 263 20.76 23.41 3.38
N VAL A 264 21.61 22.38 3.35
CA VAL A 264 21.16 20.97 3.40
C VAL A 264 20.50 20.66 4.74
N ASP A 265 21.07 21.08 5.86
CA ASP A 265 20.51 20.82 7.18
C ASP A 265 19.16 21.55 7.38
N GLU A 266 19.03 22.79 6.90
CA GLU A 266 17.77 23.54 6.88
C GLU A 266 16.71 22.86 6.00
N LEU A 267 17.12 22.35 4.82
CA LEU A 267 16.26 21.57 3.94
C LEU A 267 15.77 20.28 4.64
N MET A 268 16.66 19.53 5.28
CA MET A 268 16.29 18.29 5.99
C MET A 268 15.29 18.57 7.10
N LYS A 269 15.55 19.59 7.92
CA LYS A 269 14.63 20.03 8.97
C LYS A 269 13.24 20.36 8.41
N LYS A 270 13.20 21.14 7.32
CA LYS A 270 11.95 21.52 6.66
C LYS A 270 11.17 20.31 6.12
N LEU A 271 11.86 19.35 5.50
CA LEU A 271 11.25 18.12 5.00
C LEU A 271 10.66 17.27 6.15
N LEU A 272 11.39 17.12 7.25
CA LEU A 272 10.95 16.36 8.42
C LEU A 272 9.78 17.02 9.15
N GLU A 273 9.76 18.35 9.24
CA GLU A 273 8.64 19.09 9.87
C GLU A 273 7.35 18.99 9.04
N LYS A 274 7.46 18.89 7.71
CA LYS A 274 6.33 18.77 6.79
C LYS A 274 5.92 17.34 6.48
N ALA A 275 6.70 16.37 6.92
CA ALA A 275 6.43 14.95 6.75
C ALA A 275 5.05 14.60 7.33
N ARG A 276 4.10 14.29 6.44
CA ARG A 276 2.76 13.83 6.79
C ARG A 276 2.49 12.48 6.14
N ALA A 277 1.69 11.66 6.80
CA ALA A 277 1.20 10.43 6.18
C ALA A 277 0.51 10.76 4.85
N LYS A 278 0.78 9.95 3.83
CA LYS A 278 0.11 10.01 2.54
C LYS A 278 -1.37 9.72 2.81
N ARG A 279 -2.22 10.67 2.43
CA ARG A 279 -3.66 10.54 2.63
C ARG A 279 -4.21 9.46 1.69
N GLY A 280 -5.09 8.63 2.23
CA GLY A 280 -5.91 7.71 1.46
C GLY A 280 -7.08 8.43 0.81
N TYR A 281 -8.10 7.69 0.38
CA TYR A 281 -9.28 8.23 -0.28
C TYR A 281 -10.13 9.12 0.65
N ASP A 282 -10.40 8.65 1.87
CA ASP A 282 -11.03 9.48 2.89
C ASP A 282 -10.00 10.46 3.48
N LYS A 283 -10.40 11.71 3.68
CA LYS A 283 -9.55 12.78 4.23
C LYS A 283 -9.00 12.42 5.61
N ALA A 284 -9.72 11.61 6.39
CA ALA A 284 -9.28 11.15 7.71
C ALA A 284 -8.34 9.93 7.64
N SER A 285 -8.06 9.42 6.45
CA SER A 285 -7.39 8.16 6.26
C SER A 285 -5.96 8.28 5.77
N ALA A 286 -5.16 7.25 6.05
CA ALA A 286 -3.76 7.22 5.68
C ALA A 286 -3.38 5.90 4.98
N VAL A 287 -2.58 6.03 3.94
CA VAL A 287 -2.03 4.91 3.16
C VAL A 287 -0.98 4.20 4.00
N SER A 288 -1.11 2.89 4.15
CA SER A 288 -0.07 2.01 4.72
C SER A 288 0.96 1.55 3.67
N GLY A 289 2.02 0.85 4.06
CA GLY A 289 2.94 0.27 3.08
C GLY A 289 2.30 -0.85 2.25
N VAL A 290 1.41 -1.65 2.85
CA VAL A 290 0.58 -2.63 2.13
C VAL A 290 -0.26 -1.95 1.04
N ALA A 291 -0.90 -0.83 1.38
CA ALA A 291 -1.64 -0.06 0.39
C ALA A 291 -0.73 0.49 -0.70
N LEU A 292 0.43 1.05 -0.34
CA LEU A 292 1.38 1.59 -1.31
C LEU A 292 1.93 0.52 -2.26
N SER A 293 2.16 -0.72 -1.80
CA SER A 293 2.61 -1.83 -2.66
C SER A 293 1.58 -2.15 -3.73
N ILE A 294 0.30 -2.23 -3.34
CA ILE A 294 -0.80 -2.48 -4.26
C ILE A 294 -0.92 -1.31 -5.24
N MET A 295 -0.89 -0.06 -4.76
CA MET A 295 -0.93 1.12 -5.65
C MET A 295 0.17 1.08 -6.70
N ALA A 296 1.43 0.82 -6.29
CA ALA A 296 2.55 0.78 -7.22
C ALA A 296 2.36 -0.29 -8.31
N LYS A 297 1.86 -1.47 -7.93
CA LYS A 297 1.53 -2.55 -8.87
C LYS A 297 0.44 -2.14 -9.85
N GLU A 298 -0.67 -1.60 -9.36
CA GLU A 298 -1.82 -1.23 -10.19
C GLU A 298 -1.52 -0.04 -11.11
N TYR A 299 -0.75 0.95 -10.66
CA TYR A 299 -0.29 2.04 -11.53
C TYR A 299 0.58 1.54 -12.67
N VAL A 300 1.44 0.55 -12.43
CA VAL A 300 2.25 -0.06 -13.49
C VAL A 300 1.37 -0.79 -14.50
N GLU A 301 0.38 -1.55 -14.05
CA GLU A 301 -0.58 -2.23 -14.93
C GLU A 301 -1.36 -1.22 -15.78
N ALA A 302 -1.86 -0.15 -15.16
CA ALA A 302 -2.60 0.91 -15.84
C ALA A 302 -1.74 1.67 -16.87
N VAL A 303 -0.47 1.95 -16.58
CA VAL A 303 0.45 2.61 -17.53
C VAL A 303 0.79 1.71 -18.72
N ASN A 304 0.78 0.40 -18.54
CA ASN A 304 1.07 -0.56 -19.59
C ASN A 304 -0.12 -0.86 -20.51
N ASP A 305 -1.35 -0.54 -20.08
CA ASP A 305 -2.55 -0.77 -20.88
C ASP A 305 -2.72 0.33 -21.95
N PRO A 306 -2.65 0.00 -23.25
CA PRO A 306 -2.83 0.97 -24.33
C PRO A 306 -4.23 1.59 -24.41
N ASN A 307 -5.24 0.98 -23.75
CA ASN A 307 -6.60 1.51 -23.68
C ASN A 307 -6.88 2.26 -22.38
N SER A 308 -5.96 2.21 -21.42
CA SER A 308 -6.04 2.98 -20.19
C SER A 308 -5.53 4.39 -20.48
N ILE A 309 -6.44 5.37 -20.50
CA ILE A 309 -6.04 6.76 -20.36
C ILE A 309 -5.70 6.93 -18.88
N PRO A 310 -4.47 7.28 -18.48
CA PRO A 310 -4.14 7.60 -17.09
C PRO A 310 -4.73 8.97 -16.76
N ALA A 311 -6.05 9.04 -16.78
CA ALA A 311 -6.80 10.10 -16.18
C ALA A 311 -6.75 9.80 -14.67
N LEU A 312 -6.07 10.69 -13.92
CA LEU A 312 -5.82 10.57 -12.48
C LEU A 312 -7.11 10.33 -11.68
N ASP A 313 -8.25 10.73 -12.24
CA ASP A 313 -9.61 10.57 -11.74
C ASP A 313 -10.12 9.12 -11.73
N ASN A 314 -9.99 8.40 -12.84
CA ASN A 314 -10.40 7.01 -12.93
C ASN A 314 -9.38 6.08 -12.25
N THR A 315 -8.09 6.44 -12.30
CA THR A 315 -7.02 5.56 -11.80
C THR A 315 -7.13 5.35 -10.29
N TRP A 316 -7.47 6.40 -9.51
CA TRP A 316 -7.62 6.27 -8.06
C TRP A 316 -8.85 5.42 -7.67
N LYS A 317 -10.01 5.69 -8.26
CA LYS A 317 -11.25 4.92 -8.03
C LYS A 317 -11.08 3.44 -8.42
N ILE A 318 -10.45 3.18 -9.57
CA ILE A 318 -10.10 1.82 -10.02
C ILE A 318 -9.14 1.15 -9.02
N THR A 319 -8.12 1.88 -8.55
CA THR A 319 -7.17 1.34 -7.56
C THR A 319 -7.87 0.95 -6.26
N ILE A 320 -8.79 1.78 -5.75
CA ILE A 320 -9.59 1.45 -4.55
C ILE A 320 -10.43 0.21 -4.79
N GLN A 321 -11.13 0.14 -5.92
CA GLN A 321 -11.99 -1.00 -6.24
C GLN A 321 -11.19 -2.30 -6.34
N LEU A 322 -9.99 -2.25 -6.92
CA LEU A 322 -9.07 -3.39 -7.00
C LEU A 322 -8.55 -3.79 -5.61
N MET A 323 -8.19 -2.83 -4.76
CA MET A 323 -7.81 -3.08 -3.37
C MET A 323 -8.92 -3.75 -2.58
N GLN A 324 -10.16 -3.26 -2.70
CA GLN A 324 -11.35 -3.86 -2.07
C GLN A 324 -11.55 -5.29 -2.58
N ASN A 325 -11.49 -5.51 -3.90
CA ASN A 325 -11.65 -6.83 -4.49
C ASN A 325 -10.58 -7.83 -4.00
N LYS A 326 -9.32 -7.40 -3.92
CA LYS A 326 -8.21 -8.22 -3.39
C LYS A 326 -8.42 -8.54 -1.91
N ALA A 327 -8.81 -7.55 -1.11
CA ALA A 327 -9.10 -7.77 0.30
C ALA A 327 -10.26 -8.76 0.52
N ILE A 328 -11.32 -8.64 -0.29
CA ILE A 328 -12.44 -9.58 -0.31
C ILE A 328 -11.97 -10.97 -0.72
N GLU A 329 -11.14 -11.09 -1.76
CA GLU A 329 -10.63 -12.38 -2.22
C GLU A 329 -9.82 -13.10 -1.14
N GLU A 330 -8.89 -12.39 -0.49
CA GLU A 330 -8.08 -12.95 0.59
C GLU A 330 -8.93 -13.32 1.83
N ALA A 331 -9.95 -12.52 2.15
CA ALA A 331 -10.90 -12.86 3.21
C ALA A 331 -11.76 -14.09 2.87
N VAL A 332 -12.18 -14.24 1.61
CA VAL A 332 -12.88 -15.43 1.11
C VAL A 332 -11.98 -16.68 1.14
N GLN A 333 -10.68 -16.52 0.85
CA GLN A 333 -9.71 -17.61 0.98
C GLN A 333 -9.55 -18.07 2.44
N GLU A 334 -9.46 -17.14 3.39
CA GLU A 334 -9.39 -17.48 4.82
C GLU A 334 -10.69 -18.13 5.30
N TYR A 335 -11.86 -17.61 4.89
CA TYR A 335 -13.16 -18.25 5.14
C TYR A 335 -13.15 -19.72 4.68
N ASN A 336 -12.70 -19.97 3.45
CA ASN A 336 -12.69 -21.32 2.89
C ASN A 336 -11.74 -22.26 3.65
N LYS A 337 -10.57 -21.76 4.05
CA LYS A 337 -9.62 -22.52 4.87
C LYS A 337 -10.21 -22.88 6.23
N LEU A 338 -10.88 -21.94 6.90
CA LEU A 338 -11.55 -22.18 8.18
C LEU A 338 -12.72 -23.16 8.05
N MET A 339 -13.54 -23.01 7.00
CA MET A 339 -14.64 -23.94 6.72
C MET A 339 -14.15 -25.36 6.45
N GLN A 340 -13.11 -25.52 5.63
CA GLN A 340 -12.53 -26.84 5.35
C GLN A 340 -12.00 -27.50 6.61
N ALA A 341 -11.24 -26.76 7.44
CA ALA A 341 -10.71 -27.26 8.70
C ALA A 341 -11.83 -27.59 9.70
N GLY A 342 -12.82 -26.71 9.84
CA GLY A 342 -13.97 -26.88 10.72
C GLY A 342 -14.83 -28.08 10.34
N VAL A 343 -15.16 -28.23 9.06
CA VAL A 343 -15.94 -29.38 8.55
C VAL A 343 -15.14 -30.68 8.70
N ALA A 344 -13.86 -30.69 8.34
CA ALA A 344 -13.03 -31.89 8.50
C ALA A 344 -12.85 -32.30 9.96
N GLY A 345 -12.75 -31.34 10.88
CA GLY A 345 -12.70 -31.58 12.32
C GLY A 345 -14.02 -32.10 12.86
N ALA A 346 -15.12 -31.41 12.56
CA ALA A 346 -16.45 -31.75 13.07
C ALA A 346 -16.95 -33.10 12.55
N ARG A 347 -16.61 -33.51 11.33
CA ARG A 347 -17.05 -34.80 10.77
C ARG A 347 -16.38 -36.00 11.43
N LYS A 348 -15.21 -35.85 12.05
CA LYS A 348 -14.47 -36.97 12.68
C LYS A 348 -15.03 -37.26 14.07
N THR A 349 -15.62 -38.44 14.23
CA THR A 349 -16.06 -38.95 15.54
C THR A 349 -15.34 -40.24 15.90
N GLU A 350 -15.47 -40.69 17.16
CA GLU A 350 -14.94 -41.98 17.61
C GLU A 350 -15.45 -43.16 16.78
N ASN A 351 -16.62 -43.01 16.15
CA ASN A 351 -17.29 -44.04 15.33
C ASN A 351 -17.10 -43.84 13.81
N GLY A 352 -16.18 -42.97 13.39
CA GLY A 352 -15.88 -42.68 11.99
C GLY A 352 -16.37 -41.31 11.51
N GLU A 353 -16.45 -41.12 10.19
CA GLU A 353 -16.90 -39.86 9.59
C GLU A 353 -18.44 -39.80 9.51
N VAL A 354 -19.04 -38.78 10.12
CA VAL A 354 -20.48 -38.50 10.05
C VAL A 354 -20.76 -37.19 9.31
N PRO A 355 -21.91 -37.07 8.61
CA PRO A 355 -22.36 -35.80 8.04
C PRO A 355 -22.69 -34.78 9.14
N LEU A 356 -22.76 -33.50 8.78
CA LEU A 356 -23.15 -32.43 9.70
C LEU A 356 -24.64 -32.11 9.57
N GLU A 357 -25.30 -31.74 10.66
CA GLU A 357 -26.63 -31.11 10.57
C GLU A 357 -26.52 -29.75 9.87
N GLU A 358 -27.49 -29.41 9.02
CA GLU A 358 -27.45 -28.14 8.26
C GLU A 358 -27.80 -26.91 9.12
N TYR A 359 -28.72 -27.05 10.09
CA TYR A 359 -29.22 -25.98 10.95
C TYR A 359 -29.14 -26.41 12.42
N GLU A 360 -29.16 -25.43 13.34
CA GLU A 360 -29.39 -25.72 14.76
C GLU A 360 -30.69 -26.51 14.92
N ALA A 361 -30.64 -27.57 15.72
CA ALA A 361 -31.86 -28.27 16.12
C ALA A 361 -32.77 -27.29 16.88
N LEU A 362 -33.87 -26.88 16.25
CA LEU A 362 -34.96 -26.12 16.88
C LEU A 362 -35.71 -27.06 17.84
N GLY A 363 -35.15 -27.29 19.02
CA GLY A 363 -35.71 -28.19 20.04
C GLY A 363 -34.77 -28.27 21.23
N GLY A 364 -35.21 -27.77 22.37
CA GLY A 364 -34.37 -27.37 23.49
C GLY A 364 -33.88 -28.51 24.37
N HIS A 365 -32.82 -28.21 25.12
CA HIS A 365 -32.71 -28.71 26.47
C HIS A 365 -33.22 -27.61 27.40
N GLU A 366 -34.46 -27.74 27.87
CA GLU A 366 -34.68 -27.39 29.27
C GLU A 366 -33.68 -28.23 30.07
N ASP A 367 -32.88 -27.56 30.89
CA ASP A 367 -31.87 -28.14 31.77
C ASP A 367 -32.45 -29.32 32.53
N THR A 368 -32.34 -30.52 31.96
CA THR A 368 -32.66 -31.76 32.63
C THR A 368 -31.37 -32.17 33.32
N GLU A 369 -31.27 -31.78 34.59
CA GLU A 369 -30.19 -32.13 35.50
C GLU A 369 -29.94 -33.65 35.47
N GLY A 370 -28.98 -34.11 34.66
CA GLY A 370 -28.58 -35.53 34.69
C GLY A 370 -27.98 -36.12 33.41
N GLU A 371 -28.12 -35.49 32.24
CA GLU A 371 -27.49 -36.05 31.03
C GLU A 371 -26.03 -35.65 30.91
N ARG A 372 -25.18 -36.67 30.74
CA ARG A 372 -23.74 -36.55 30.55
C ARG A 372 -23.45 -35.48 29.49
N ASN A 373 -22.54 -34.56 29.83
CA ASN A 373 -22.06 -33.48 29.01
C ASN A 373 -21.28 -34.04 27.79
N ILE A 374 -22.00 -34.65 26.84
CA ILE A 374 -21.45 -35.19 25.59
C ILE A 374 -21.25 -33.98 24.67
N PRO A 375 -20.02 -33.70 24.20
CA PRO A 375 -19.77 -32.61 23.27
C PRO A 375 -20.62 -32.78 22.02
N ARG A 376 -21.56 -31.86 21.76
CA ARG A 376 -22.38 -31.87 20.55
C ARG A 376 -21.52 -31.50 19.34
N GLN A 377 -21.65 -32.25 18.26
CA GLN A 377 -21.06 -31.94 16.97
C GLN A 377 -21.66 -30.62 16.42
N PRO A 378 -20.85 -29.63 16.01
CA PRO A 378 -21.37 -28.38 15.49
C PRO A 378 -22.07 -28.58 14.15
N SER A 379 -23.14 -27.82 13.92
CA SER A 379 -23.84 -27.75 12.64
C SER A 379 -23.00 -27.03 11.57
N LEU A 380 -23.33 -27.27 10.31
CA LEU A 380 -22.71 -26.60 9.18
C LEU A 380 -22.90 -25.07 9.24
N MET A 381 -24.05 -24.60 9.73
CA MET A 381 -24.34 -23.17 9.87
C MET A 381 -23.55 -22.52 11.02
N GLU A 382 -23.30 -23.23 12.13
CA GLU A 382 -22.42 -22.71 13.20
C GLU A 382 -20.98 -22.55 12.71
N LEU A 383 -20.47 -23.51 11.95
CA LEU A 383 -19.15 -23.42 11.32
C LEU A 383 -19.08 -22.27 10.30
N HIS A 384 -20.15 -22.07 9.52
CA HIS A 384 -20.28 -20.93 8.62
C HIS A 384 -20.23 -19.60 9.38
N ASN A 385 -21.04 -19.44 10.43
CA ASN A 385 -21.12 -18.21 11.21
C ASN A 385 -19.80 -17.89 11.93
N ALA A 386 -19.08 -18.90 12.40
CA ALA A 386 -17.75 -18.73 12.97
C ALA A 386 -16.73 -18.29 11.90
N SER A 387 -16.68 -18.99 10.77
CA SER A 387 -15.74 -18.70 9.67
C SER A 387 -16.02 -17.33 9.04
N PHE A 388 -17.29 -16.94 8.92
CA PHE A 388 -17.70 -15.63 8.40
C PHE A 388 -17.22 -14.49 9.31
N ARG A 389 -17.33 -14.65 10.64
CA ARG A 389 -16.85 -13.65 11.61
C ARG A 389 -15.35 -13.42 11.49
N GLU A 390 -14.55 -14.49 11.45
CA GLU A 390 -13.09 -14.39 11.28
C GLU A 390 -12.69 -13.80 9.91
N ALA A 391 -13.39 -14.18 8.84
CA ALA A 391 -13.18 -13.59 7.52
C ALA A 391 -13.51 -12.09 7.50
N THR A 392 -14.54 -11.66 8.23
CA THR A 392 -14.93 -10.25 8.37
C THR A 392 -13.87 -9.46 9.11
N VAL A 393 -13.32 -10.00 10.20
CA VAL A 393 -12.20 -9.38 10.93
C VAL A 393 -10.99 -9.22 10.01
N THR A 394 -10.68 -10.25 9.22
CA THR A 394 -9.57 -10.22 8.24
C THR A 394 -9.81 -9.16 7.16
N LEU A 395 -11.02 -9.09 6.61
CA LEU A 395 -11.43 -8.10 5.61
C LEU A 395 -11.27 -6.68 6.17
N LEU A 396 -11.85 -6.41 7.34
CA LEU A 396 -11.81 -5.08 7.95
C LEU A 396 -10.37 -4.65 8.30
N LYS A 397 -9.51 -5.57 8.75
CA LYS A 397 -8.08 -5.27 8.93
C LYS A 397 -7.44 -4.82 7.61
N LYS A 398 -7.69 -5.55 6.51
CA LYS A 398 -7.14 -5.22 5.18
C LYS A 398 -7.70 -3.92 4.63
N VAL A 399 -9.00 -3.71 4.74
CA VAL A 399 -9.72 -2.51 4.30
C VAL A 399 -9.25 -1.26 5.07
N GLY A 400 -8.98 -1.40 6.37
CA GLY A 400 -8.38 -0.36 7.20
C GLY A 400 -6.99 0.08 6.72
N HIS A 401 -6.17 -0.84 6.19
CA HIS A 401 -4.86 -0.49 5.61
C HIS A 401 -4.94 0.40 4.37
N PHE A 402 -6.08 0.43 3.68
CA PHE A 402 -6.34 1.31 2.53
C PHE A 402 -6.94 2.66 2.92
N GLY A 403 -7.15 2.89 4.21
CA GLY A 403 -7.74 4.11 4.69
C GLY A 403 -9.26 4.19 4.53
N ILE A 404 -9.95 3.05 4.58
CA ILE A 404 -11.41 3.02 4.70
C ILE A 404 -11.69 2.92 6.20
N ASN A 405 -11.84 4.06 6.87
CA ASN A 405 -12.14 4.11 8.31
C ASN A 405 -13.66 3.94 8.52
N SER A 406 -14.06 3.03 9.39
CA SER A 406 -15.48 2.80 9.74
C SER A 406 -16.13 3.95 10.51
N GLU A 407 -15.35 4.93 10.98
CA GLU A 407 -15.82 5.88 12.00
C GLU A 407 -16.14 7.30 11.50
N ASN A 408 -15.69 7.74 10.31
CA ASN A 408 -15.84 9.15 9.91
C ASN A 408 -16.16 9.41 8.42
N GLN A 409 -17.15 8.70 7.86
CA GLN A 409 -18.16 9.19 6.91
C GLN A 409 -18.95 7.97 6.40
N GLY A 410 -20.24 7.92 6.73
CA GLY A 410 -21.19 6.95 6.21
C GLY A 410 -20.91 5.50 6.61
N THR A 411 -21.78 4.93 7.43
CA THR A 411 -21.90 3.48 7.64
C THR A 411 -22.02 2.68 6.33
N ASP A 412 -22.19 3.31 5.17
CA ASP A 412 -22.52 2.67 3.91
C ASP A 412 -21.32 2.05 3.17
N GLU A 413 -20.09 2.59 3.24
CA GLU A 413 -18.96 2.04 2.46
C GLU A 413 -18.31 0.81 3.09
N SER A 414 -18.05 0.82 4.41
CA SER A 414 -17.56 -0.37 5.11
C SER A 414 -18.61 -1.49 5.09
N ASN A 415 -19.90 -1.16 5.23
CA ASN A 415 -20.98 -2.12 5.04
C ASN A 415 -21.04 -2.61 3.59
N SER A 416 -20.82 -1.74 2.59
CA SER A 416 -20.77 -2.15 1.17
C SER A 416 -19.69 -3.18 0.88
N VAL A 417 -18.47 -3.04 1.43
CA VAL A 417 -17.40 -4.02 1.20
C VAL A 417 -17.70 -5.35 1.92
N VAL A 418 -18.26 -5.30 3.13
CA VAL A 418 -18.72 -6.50 3.85
C VAL A 418 -19.87 -7.18 3.11
N ASP A 419 -20.82 -6.41 2.57
CA ASP A 419 -21.95 -6.90 1.77
C ASP A 419 -21.45 -7.56 0.47
N GLN A 420 -20.46 -6.97 -0.19
CA GLN A 420 -19.82 -7.58 -1.36
C GLN A 420 -19.17 -8.93 -1.01
N MET A 421 -18.46 -9.01 0.11
CA MET A 421 -17.93 -10.29 0.60
C MET A 421 -19.06 -11.27 0.92
N GLN A 422 -20.09 -10.83 1.64
CA GLN A 422 -21.23 -11.64 2.02
C GLN A 422 -21.95 -12.21 0.78
N ASN A 423 -22.14 -11.41 -0.28
CA ASN A 423 -22.72 -11.84 -1.54
C ASN A 423 -21.86 -12.87 -2.30
N ARG A 424 -20.52 -12.87 -2.11
CA ARG A 424 -19.65 -13.94 -2.62
C ARG A 424 -19.75 -15.21 -1.78
N LEU A 425 -19.93 -15.09 -0.47
CA LEU A 425 -19.99 -16.22 0.45
C LEU A 425 -21.35 -16.92 0.44
N VAL A 426 -22.44 -16.15 0.41
CA VAL A 426 -23.81 -16.66 0.52
C VAL A 426 -24.76 -15.86 -0.37
N GLN A 427 -25.40 -16.56 -1.30
CA GLN A 427 -26.52 -16.02 -2.07
C GLN A 427 -27.79 -16.72 -1.65
N ARG A 428 -28.84 -15.95 -1.32
CA ARG A 428 -30.14 -16.49 -0.91
C ARG A 428 -31.22 -16.07 -1.89
N ALA A 429 -32.14 -16.98 -2.18
CA ALA A 429 -33.37 -16.66 -2.91
C ALA A 429 -34.58 -17.16 -2.13
N GLU A 430 -35.68 -16.43 -2.20
CA GLU A 430 -36.96 -16.95 -1.73
C GLU A 430 -37.35 -18.15 -2.58
N ARG A 431 -37.56 -19.28 -1.90
CA ARG A 431 -38.15 -20.46 -2.51
C ARG A 431 -39.30 -20.93 -1.64
N THR A 432 -40.33 -21.45 -2.30
CA THR A 432 -41.36 -22.23 -1.62
C THR A 432 -40.77 -23.60 -1.31
N VAL A 433 -40.67 -23.92 -0.03
CA VAL A 433 -40.22 -25.24 0.43
C VAL A 433 -41.46 -26.01 0.87
N ASP A 434 -41.63 -27.21 0.31
CA ASP A 434 -42.68 -28.14 0.70
C ASP A 434 -42.22 -28.90 1.94
N TYR A 435 -42.93 -28.73 3.04
CA TYR A 435 -42.74 -29.48 4.28
C TYR A 435 -43.88 -30.46 4.47
N MET A 436 -43.61 -31.53 5.22
CA MET A 436 -44.62 -32.49 5.66
C MET A 436 -44.80 -32.32 7.17
N GLU A 437 -46.02 -32.00 7.62
CA GLU A 437 -46.36 -32.07 9.05
C GLU A 437 -46.19 -33.51 9.56
N LYS A 438 -46.07 -33.66 10.90
CA LYS A 438 -46.05 -34.98 11.55
C LYS A 438 -47.26 -35.86 11.19
N ASP A 439 -48.35 -35.24 10.78
CA ASP A 439 -49.60 -35.89 10.38
C ASP A 439 -49.66 -36.20 8.86
N GLY A 440 -48.56 -35.97 8.13
CA GLY A 440 -48.43 -36.25 6.70
C GLY A 440 -49.06 -35.21 5.77
N LYS A 441 -49.52 -34.06 6.29
CA LYS A 441 -50.06 -32.98 5.46
C LYS A 441 -48.94 -32.14 4.85
N PRO A 442 -48.93 -31.92 3.53
CA PRO A 442 -48.00 -31.01 2.90
C PRO A 442 -48.39 -29.56 3.24
N TYR A 443 -47.42 -28.75 3.64
CA TYR A 443 -47.58 -27.30 3.73
C TYR A 443 -46.42 -26.59 3.04
N GLN A 444 -46.74 -25.46 2.43
CA GLN A 444 -45.78 -24.64 1.70
C GLN A 444 -45.37 -23.46 2.54
N GLN A 445 -44.07 -23.32 2.82
CA GLN A 445 -43.55 -22.15 3.49
C GLN A 445 -42.53 -21.47 2.59
N LYS A 446 -42.69 -20.15 2.42
CA LYS A 446 -41.66 -19.34 1.78
C LYS A 446 -40.47 -19.23 2.73
N GLY A 447 -39.32 -19.73 2.30
CA GLY A 447 -38.06 -19.65 3.03
C GLY A 447 -36.96 -19.07 2.17
N LEU A 448 -36.02 -18.38 2.79
CA LEU A 448 -34.76 -17.98 2.15
C LEU A 448 -33.84 -19.19 2.09
N VAL A 449 -33.63 -19.72 0.89
CA VAL A 449 -32.75 -20.87 0.65
C VAL A 449 -31.44 -20.39 0.08
N VAL A 450 -30.32 -20.97 0.55
CA VAL A 450 -29.00 -20.71 -0.03
C VAL A 450 -28.97 -21.30 -1.44
N THR A 451 -28.77 -20.45 -2.45
CA THR A 451 -28.77 -20.82 -3.87
C THR A 451 -27.42 -20.69 -4.55
N GLY A 452 -26.44 -20.07 -3.89
CA GLY A 452 -25.12 -19.82 -4.46
C GLY A 452 -24.10 -19.31 -3.44
N GLY A 453 -22.89 -19.01 -3.93
CA GLY A 453 -21.74 -18.62 -3.12
C GLY A 453 -20.91 -19.80 -2.60
N GLU A 454 -19.86 -19.50 -1.83
CA GLU A 454 -18.97 -20.52 -1.25
C GLU A 454 -19.70 -21.46 -0.28
N LEU A 455 -20.62 -20.96 0.55
CA LEU A 455 -21.41 -21.79 1.47
C LEU A 455 -22.23 -22.86 0.74
N PHE A 456 -22.76 -22.54 -0.44
CA PHE A 456 -23.55 -23.49 -1.23
C PHE A 456 -22.72 -24.73 -1.61
N LYS A 457 -21.42 -24.57 -1.91
CA LYS A 457 -20.53 -25.70 -2.20
C LYS A 457 -20.43 -26.66 -1.01
N TYR A 458 -20.30 -26.13 0.21
CA TYR A 458 -20.26 -26.94 1.42
C TYR A 458 -21.60 -27.61 1.72
N ILE A 459 -22.73 -26.93 1.47
CA ILE A 459 -24.07 -27.54 1.60
C ILE A 459 -24.22 -28.72 0.63
N GLN A 460 -23.85 -28.55 -0.64
CA GLN A 460 -23.92 -29.64 -1.63
C GLN A 460 -23.01 -30.81 -1.25
N GLN A 461 -21.78 -30.53 -0.81
CA GLN A 461 -20.86 -31.57 -0.36
C GLN A 461 -21.40 -32.31 0.88
N ASN A 462 -21.99 -31.59 1.84
CA ASN A 462 -22.56 -32.19 3.04
C ASN A 462 -23.79 -33.07 2.72
N LYS A 463 -24.62 -32.66 1.74
CA LYS A 463 -25.73 -33.49 1.24
C LYS A 463 -25.24 -34.79 0.61
N GLU A 464 -24.19 -34.71 -0.20
CA GLU A 464 -23.59 -35.91 -0.79
C GLU A 464 -23.00 -36.83 0.28
N ASN A 465 -22.28 -36.27 1.26
CA ASN A 465 -21.78 -37.03 2.40
C ASN A 465 -22.91 -37.70 3.18
N SER A 466 -24.03 -37.01 3.40
CA SER A 466 -25.22 -37.56 4.05
C SER A 466 -25.85 -38.70 3.26
N ARG A 467 -25.94 -38.56 1.93
CA ARG A 467 -26.43 -39.60 1.03
C ARG A 467 -25.58 -40.87 1.13
N VAL A 468 -24.26 -40.73 1.04
CA VAL A 468 -23.31 -41.85 1.14
C VAL A 468 -23.39 -42.50 2.52
N PHE A 469 -23.38 -41.71 3.60
CA PHE A 469 -23.49 -42.20 4.96
C PHE A 469 -24.78 -43.01 5.19
N CYS A 470 -25.92 -42.52 4.71
CA CYS A 470 -27.19 -43.23 4.80
C CYS A 470 -27.17 -44.55 4.00
N GLN A 471 -26.58 -44.56 2.81
CA GLN A 471 -26.43 -45.79 2.00
C GLN A 471 -25.56 -46.83 2.70
N GLU A 472 -24.40 -46.42 3.22
CA GLU A 472 -23.51 -47.31 3.97
C GLU A 472 -24.15 -47.81 5.26
N THR A 473 -24.87 -46.95 5.97
CA THR A 473 -25.58 -47.32 7.20
C THR A 473 -26.68 -48.33 6.91
N PHE A 474 -27.48 -48.10 5.86
CA PHE A 474 -28.50 -49.04 5.40
C PHE A 474 -27.87 -50.40 5.06
N GLN A 475 -26.79 -50.40 4.27
CA GLN A 475 -26.08 -51.62 3.90
C GLN A 475 -25.57 -52.38 5.14
N ARG A 476 -24.92 -51.69 6.09
CA ARG A 476 -24.42 -52.28 7.35
C ARG A 476 -25.54 -52.85 8.22
N LEU A 477 -26.70 -52.20 8.29
CA LEU A 477 -27.81 -52.63 9.14
C LEU A 477 -28.59 -53.81 8.54
N PHE A 478 -28.71 -53.88 7.21
CA PHE A 478 -29.55 -54.87 6.53
C PHE A 478 -28.77 -56.05 5.94
N ASP A 479 -27.46 -55.95 5.75
CA ASP A 479 -26.63 -57.08 5.30
C ASP A 479 -26.68 -58.31 6.22
N PRO A 480 -26.75 -58.17 7.56
CA PRO A 480 -26.90 -59.34 8.44
C PRO A 480 -28.28 -60.01 8.38
N ILE A 481 -29.26 -59.38 7.73
CA ILE A 481 -30.67 -59.84 7.64
C ILE A 481 -30.95 -60.49 6.27
N ARG A 482 -30.08 -60.28 5.28
CA ARG A 482 -30.07 -61.00 4.00
C ARG A 482 -29.35 -62.34 4.12
#